data_AF-A0AAW2EME6-F1
#
_entry.id   AF-A0AAW2EME6-F1
#
_cell.length_a   1.000
_cell.length_b   1.000
_cell.length_c   1.000
_cell.angle_alpha   90.00
_cell.angle_beta   90.00
_cell.angle_gamma   90.00
#
_symmetry.space_group_name_H-M   'P 1'
#
loop_
_entity.id
_entity.type
_entity.pdbx_description
1 polymer ?
#
loop_
_entity_poly.entity_id
_entity_poly.type
_entity_poly.pdbx_seq_one_letter_code
_entity_poly.pdbx_strand_id
1 'polypeptide(L)'
;MAMNGTEAVQLPTIYETDLAPANVTATNEYFDLKIWNPCAGAKRYSLNPYMYEEEKWYLLSNGSVLQPLSEKPEDRILDYHQYCLARVDHYQYPEYLVFFCEEAPPTGTVLDNDGEVIYSFGMLASVPFLVATYVVYWLLPDLRNLHGWTLRGYVGCLALAYSMLGVLQLTPQEQIPYGICIISAFIIHFSFLASFFWLNVMCFDIWWTFGGFRSLQGSIGQRERKKFVMYSIYAWGCASLFTTICAIMDFVPSVPKELIRPEIGLTKCWFNTDEARAIYFYGPMSVTVICNICLFISTALKIVRHKQDTAHHLRSSESRRHDDNKQWFNLYLKLFIVMGINWSMEIISWLFKSAPPYVWYLTDLTNTLQGLIIFIIFVWKEKIKRLLLKRFGCQDRGLFSRNSTRSGCHSSASRTCTTTSGVSMQEKVNPYVQTNCRAKSSSDEAD
;
A
#
# COMPACT_ATOMS: atom_id res chain seq x y z
N MET A 1 22.10 -29.78 -11.65
CA MET A 1 23.18 -30.78 -11.61
C MET A 1 22.50 -32.12 -11.39
N ALA A 2 22.66 -33.11 -12.28
CA ALA A 2 21.96 -34.39 -12.10
C ALA A 2 22.63 -35.16 -10.96
N MET A 3 21.87 -35.50 -9.92
CA MET A 3 22.35 -36.37 -8.84
C MET A 3 22.29 -37.83 -9.31
N ASN A 4 23.37 -38.58 -9.08
CA ASN A 4 23.39 -40.02 -9.33
C ASN A 4 22.44 -40.73 -8.34
N GLY A 5 21.42 -41.40 -8.85
CA GLY A 5 20.47 -42.15 -8.03
C GLY A 5 21.01 -43.50 -7.57
N THR A 6 21.86 -43.52 -6.53
CA THR A 6 22.18 -44.73 -5.73
C THR A 6 22.50 -44.41 -4.25
N GLU A 7 21.89 -43.38 -3.67
CA GLU A 7 21.75 -43.33 -2.21
C GLU A 7 20.48 -44.11 -1.82
N ALA A 8 20.64 -45.14 -1.00
CA ALA A 8 19.52 -45.93 -0.49
C ALA A 8 18.79 -45.13 0.60
N VAL A 9 17.80 -44.34 0.19
CA VAL A 9 16.97 -43.54 1.09
C VAL A 9 16.31 -44.47 2.12
N GLN A 10 16.57 -44.22 3.40
CA GLN A 10 15.97 -44.99 4.48
C GLN A 10 14.50 -44.59 4.62
N LEU A 11 13.63 -45.60 4.73
CA LEU A 11 12.23 -45.40 5.09
C LEU A 11 12.12 -45.04 6.59
N PRO A 12 11.03 -44.36 7.02
CA PRO A 12 10.93 -43.84 8.38
C PRO A 12 11.06 -44.90 9.48
N THR A 13 11.63 -44.50 10.62
CA THR A 13 11.64 -45.29 11.85
C THR A 13 10.21 -45.59 12.29
N ILE A 14 9.98 -46.83 12.72
CA ILE A 14 8.68 -47.31 13.20
C ILE A 14 8.66 -47.27 14.72
N TYR A 15 7.51 -46.92 15.29
CA TYR A 15 7.29 -46.77 16.73
C TYR A 15 6.14 -47.66 17.20
N GLU A 16 6.20 -48.13 18.44
CA GLU A 16 5.05 -48.74 19.12
C GLU A 16 4.10 -47.66 19.66
N THR A 17 2.92 -48.07 20.16
CA THR A 17 1.87 -47.16 20.64
C THR A 17 2.24 -46.36 21.89
N ASP A 18 3.35 -46.71 22.57
CA ASP A 18 3.95 -45.98 23.69
C ASP A 18 5.09 -45.02 23.25
N LEU A 19 5.32 -44.88 21.95
CA LEU A 19 6.42 -44.14 21.32
C LEU A 19 7.83 -44.72 21.57
N ALA A 20 7.95 -45.98 22.03
CA ALA A 20 9.21 -46.71 21.94
C ALA A 20 9.53 -47.03 20.46
N PRO A 21 10.81 -47.01 20.02
CA PRO A 21 11.18 -47.50 18.70
C PRO A 21 10.85 -49.00 18.57
N ALA A 22 10.05 -49.35 17.56
CA ALA A 22 9.65 -50.72 17.32
C ALA A 22 10.81 -51.55 16.74
N ASN A 23 10.90 -52.83 17.09
CA ASN A 23 11.95 -53.73 16.59
C ASN A 23 11.59 -54.33 15.20
N VAL A 24 11.06 -53.48 14.31
CA VAL A 24 10.65 -53.81 12.93
C VAL A 24 11.09 -52.69 11.99
N THR A 25 11.31 -53.02 10.71
CA THR A 25 11.71 -52.04 9.69
C THR A 25 10.64 -51.93 8.61
N ALA A 26 10.49 -50.74 8.03
CA ALA A 26 9.57 -50.47 6.92
C ALA A 26 10.03 -51.20 5.64
N THR A 27 9.69 -52.48 5.54
CA THR A 27 10.15 -53.42 4.52
C THR A 27 9.05 -54.41 4.18
N ASN A 28 9.14 -55.04 3.01
CA ASN A 28 8.14 -56.00 2.51
C ASN A 28 8.01 -57.28 3.35
N GLU A 29 8.85 -57.48 4.37
CA GLU A 29 8.72 -58.58 5.35
C GLU A 29 7.69 -58.27 6.45
N TYR A 30 7.47 -56.99 6.75
CA TYR A 30 6.58 -56.52 7.82
C TYR A 30 5.41 -55.65 7.30
N PHE A 31 5.55 -54.99 6.15
CA PHE A 31 4.58 -54.03 5.60
C PHE A 31 4.28 -54.29 4.11
N ASP A 32 3.01 -54.23 3.74
CA ASP A 32 2.53 -54.31 2.35
C ASP A 32 2.61 -52.92 1.69
N LEU A 33 3.78 -52.59 1.11
CA LEU A 33 4.09 -51.28 0.54
C LEU A 33 3.32 -51.01 -0.77
N LYS A 34 2.22 -50.26 -0.67
CA LYS A 34 1.35 -49.91 -1.80
C LYS A 34 1.64 -48.51 -2.36
N ILE A 35 1.83 -48.45 -3.68
CA ILE A 35 1.92 -47.18 -4.43
C ILE A 35 0.49 -46.69 -4.70
N TRP A 36 0.09 -45.61 -4.03
CA TRP A 36 -1.27 -45.07 -3.99
C TRP A 36 -1.21 -43.54 -3.90
N ASN A 37 -2.22 -42.86 -4.44
CA ASN A 37 -2.38 -41.41 -4.30
C ASN A 37 -3.72 -41.14 -3.59
N PRO A 38 -3.72 -40.89 -2.26
CA PRO A 38 -4.95 -40.68 -1.49
C PRO A 38 -5.80 -39.53 -2.05
N CYS A 39 -5.15 -38.48 -2.56
CA CYS A 39 -5.79 -37.24 -2.95
C CYS A 39 -6.00 -37.18 -4.46
N ALA A 40 -6.71 -38.17 -5.01
CA ALA A 40 -7.07 -38.25 -6.42
C ALA A 40 -8.20 -37.25 -6.75
N GLY A 41 -7.82 -35.98 -6.97
CA GLY A 41 -8.75 -34.87 -7.25
C GLY A 41 -8.95 -33.88 -6.09
N ALA A 42 -8.21 -34.05 -4.98
CA ALA A 42 -8.20 -33.14 -3.84
C ALA A 42 -6.81 -32.49 -3.67
N LYS A 43 -6.74 -31.41 -2.88
CA LYS A 43 -5.47 -30.83 -2.43
C LYS A 43 -4.75 -31.79 -1.47
N ARG A 44 -3.42 -31.65 -1.39
CA ARG A 44 -2.56 -32.42 -0.49
C ARG A 44 -1.97 -31.47 0.56
N TYR A 45 -2.06 -31.86 1.82
CA TYR A 45 -1.26 -31.29 2.89
C TYR A 45 -0.02 -32.16 3.14
N SER A 46 1.05 -31.58 3.69
CA SER A 46 2.30 -32.28 3.98
C SER A 46 2.82 -31.93 5.38
N LEU A 47 3.03 -32.93 6.22
CA LEU A 47 3.55 -32.72 7.58
C LEU A 47 5.07 -32.52 7.55
N ASN A 48 5.52 -31.33 7.95
CA ASN A 48 6.89 -30.87 7.84
C ASN A 48 7.49 -30.50 9.22
N PRO A 49 7.98 -31.49 9.98
CA PRO A 49 8.48 -31.30 11.35
C PRO A 49 9.72 -30.41 11.47
N TYR A 50 10.37 -30.05 10.35
CA TYR A 50 11.48 -29.09 10.33
C TYR A 50 11.03 -27.64 10.22
N MET A 51 9.78 -27.38 9.79
CA MET A 51 9.19 -26.05 9.66
C MET A 51 8.27 -25.71 10.84
N TYR A 52 7.53 -26.71 11.34
CA TYR A 52 6.55 -26.55 12.42
C TYR A 52 6.69 -27.71 13.41
N GLU A 53 6.97 -27.41 14.68
CA GLU A 53 7.08 -28.45 15.72
C GLU A 53 5.74 -29.17 15.95
N GLU A 54 4.62 -28.47 15.75
CA GLU A 54 3.25 -28.99 15.81
C GLU A 54 2.97 -30.08 14.75
N GLU A 55 3.65 -30.04 13.60
CA GLU A 55 3.54 -31.04 12.52
C GLU A 55 4.44 -32.27 12.74
N LYS A 56 4.94 -32.47 13.97
CA LYS A 56 5.67 -33.69 14.31
C LYS A 56 4.78 -34.92 14.20
N TRP A 57 5.27 -35.95 13.52
CA TRP A 57 4.57 -37.20 13.28
C TRP A 57 5.46 -38.41 13.56
N TYR A 58 4.83 -39.56 13.84
CA TYR A 58 5.48 -40.86 13.99
C TYR A 58 4.72 -41.93 13.21
N LEU A 59 5.43 -42.83 12.51
CA LEU A 59 4.84 -44.00 11.88
C LEU A 59 4.73 -45.13 12.90
N LEU A 60 3.52 -45.66 13.13
CA LEU A 60 3.28 -46.70 14.11
C LEU A 60 3.40 -48.11 13.52
N SER A 61 3.66 -49.10 14.39
CA SER A 61 3.76 -50.53 14.05
C SER A 61 2.49 -51.13 13.42
N ASN A 62 1.33 -50.49 13.59
CA ASN A 62 0.07 -50.86 12.93
C ASN A 62 -0.11 -50.24 11.52
N GLY A 63 0.80 -49.36 11.08
CA GLY A 63 0.72 -48.66 9.79
C GLY A 63 -0.10 -47.36 9.80
N SER A 64 -0.64 -46.92 10.94
CA SER A 64 -1.20 -45.56 11.09
C SER A 64 -0.08 -44.55 11.41
N VAL A 65 -0.31 -43.26 11.14
CA VAL A 65 0.59 -42.15 11.51
C VAL A 65 -0.02 -41.38 12.68
N LEU A 66 0.78 -41.16 13.73
CA LEU A 66 0.39 -40.44 14.95
C LEU A 66 0.95 -39.01 14.94
N GLN A 67 0.06 -38.03 15.10
CA GLN A 67 0.34 -36.59 15.23
C GLN A 67 0.18 -36.16 16.71
N PRO A 68 1.20 -36.32 17.58
CA PRO A 68 1.11 -36.04 19.02
C PRO A 68 0.69 -34.60 19.38
N LEU A 69 1.00 -33.63 18.52
CA LEU A 69 0.85 -32.20 18.82
C LEU A 69 -0.34 -31.53 18.09
N SER A 70 -1.14 -32.30 17.34
CA SER A 70 -2.35 -31.76 16.70
C SER A 70 -3.37 -31.26 17.73
N GLU A 71 -3.84 -30.03 17.55
CA GLU A 71 -4.84 -29.37 18.40
C GLU A 71 -6.17 -30.15 18.42
N LYS A 72 -6.58 -30.69 17.26
CA LYS A 72 -7.82 -31.44 17.10
C LYS A 72 -7.60 -32.91 17.49
N PRO A 73 -8.38 -33.47 18.44
CA PRO A 73 -8.23 -34.87 18.85
C PRO A 73 -8.47 -35.90 17.75
N GLU A 74 -9.31 -35.55 16.76
CA GLU A 74 -9.70 -36.42 15.64
C GLU A 74 -8.59 -36.55 14.57
N ASP A 75 -7.86 -35.46 14.29
CA ASP A 75 -6.75 -35.46 13.32
C ASP A 75 -5.46 -36.13 13.85
N ARG A 76 -5.46 -36.61 15.11
CA ARG A 76 -4.25 -37.17 15.76
C ARG A 76 -3.79 -38.50 15.18
N ILE A 77 -4.64 -39.25 14.49
CA ILE A 77 -4.28 -40.54 13.90
C ILE A 77 -4.76 -40.56 12.44
N LEU A 78 -3.83 -40.72 11.50
CA LEU A 78 -4.10 -40.92 10.09
C LEU A 78 -3.93 -42.41 9.77
N ASP A 79 -4.97 -43.07 9.28
CA ASP A 79 -4.88 -44.48 8.88
C ASP A 79 -4.23 -44.66 7.52
N TYR A 80 -3.68 -45.86 7.28
CA TYR A 80 -2.90 -46.29 6.11
C TYR A 80 -3.51 -45.99 4.72
N HIS A 81 -4.80 -45.63 4.65
CA HIS A 81 -5.51 -45.30 3.41
C HIS A 81 -5.63 -43.79 3.16
N GLN A 82 -5.54 -42.96 4.20
CA GLN A 82 -5.70 -41.50 4.16
C GLN A 82 -4.41 -40.76 3.79
N TYR A 83 -3.24 -41.37 4.01
CA TYR A 83 -1.94 -40.77 3.76
C TYR A 83 -1.09 -41.55 2.74
N CYS A 84 0.01 -40.93 2.30
CA CYS A 84 1.06 -41.52 1.48
C CYS A 84 2.42 -40.95 1.92
N LEU A 85 3.47 -41.77 1.90
CA LEU A 85 4.86 -41.33 2.12
C LEU A 85 5.49 -40.96 0.78
N ALA A 86 5.95 -39.72 0.65
CA ALA A 86 6.63 -39.25 -0.56
C ALA A 86 7.83 -38.35 -0.23
N ARG A 87 8.76 -38.24 -1.19
CA ARG A 87 9.84 -37.24 -1.18
C ARG A 87 9.55 -36.18 -2.23
N VAL A 88 9.88 -34.92 -1.95
CA VAL A 88 9.75 -33.80 -2.89
C VAL A 88 11.15 -33.28 -3.21
N ASP A 89 11.59 -33.43 -4.46
CA ASP A 89 12.95 -33.08 -4.91
C ASP A 89 13.29 -31.57 -4.85
N HIS A 90 12.35 -30.73 -4.40
CA HIS A 90 12.56 -29.30 -4.16
C HIS A 90 12.93 -28.97 -2.70
N TYR A 91 12.66 -29.88 -1.74
CA TYR A 91 13.10 -29.72 -0.35
C TYR A 91 14.53 -30.23 -0.16
N GLN A 92 15.27 -29.65 0.79
CA GLN A 92 16.63 -30.08 1.13
C GLN A 92 16.68 -31.32 2.05
N TYR A 93 15.52 -31.88 2.40
CA TYR A 93 15.39 -33.03 3.28
C TYR A 93 15.50 -34.33 2.47
N PRO A 94 16.39 -35.27 2.83
CA PRO A 94 16.53 -36.54 2.11
C PRO A 94 15.42 -37.55 2.48
N GLU A 95 14.72 -37.32 3.60
CA GLU A 95 13.75 -38.20 4.24
C GLU A 95 12.36 -38.16 3.55
N TYR A 96 11.53 -39.16 3.85
CA TYR A 96 10.13 -39.20 3.42
C TYR A 96 9.26 -38.30 4.31
N LEU A 97 8.31 -37.58 3.72
CA LEU A 97 7.27 -36.82 4.43
C LEU A 97 5.90 -37.48 4.26
N VAL A 98 5.02 -37.27 5.25
CA VAL A 98 3.62 -37.72 5.22
C VAL A 98 2.77 -36.71 4.45
N PHE A 99 2.11 -37.17 3.40
CA PHE A 99 1.11 -36.42 2.64
C PHE A 99 -0.28 -37.00 2.88
N PHE A 100 -1.24 -36.18 3.27
CA PHE A 100 -2.64 -36.57 3.40
C PHE A 100 -3.54 -35.54 2.69
N CYS A 101 -4.84 -35.80 2.63
CA CYS A 101 -5.76 -34.94 1.89
C CYS A 101 -6.31 -33.84 2.77
N GLU A 102 -6.24 -32.61 2.24
CA GLU A 102 -7.01 -31.49 2.79
C GLU A 102 -8.49 -31.77 2.47
N GLU A 103 -9.23 -32.31 3.43
CA GLU A 103 -10.69 -32.39 3.32
C GLU A 103 -11.22 -30.97 3.18
N ALA A 104 -11.86 -30.68 2.03
CA ALA A 104 -12.48 -29.39 1.81
C ALA A 104 -13.54 -29.18 2.91
N PRO A 105 -13.40 -28.16 3.78
CA PRO A 105 -14.20 -28.06 4.98
C PRO A 105 -15.69 -28.01 4.63
N PRO A 106 -16.55 -28.72 5.40
CA PRO A 106 -17.98 -28.75 5.12
C PRO A 106 -18.53 -27.33 5.03
N THR A 107 -19.31 -27.05 3.99
CA THR A 107 -19.73 -25.70 3.58
C THR A 107 -20.33 -24.91 4.74
N GLY A 108 -19.51 -24.06 5.37
CA GLY A 108 -19.84 -23.38 6.62
C GLY A 108 -18.63 -22.87 7.42
N THR A 109 -17.44 -23.46 7.28
CA THR A 109 -16.23 -23.02 8.00
C THR A 109 -15.03 -22.78 7.08
N VAL A 110 -15.16 -21.84 6.15
CA VAL A 110 -14.03 -21.17 5.51
C VAL A 110 -13.87 -19.81 6.20
N LEU A 111 -12.89 -19.67 7.11
CA LEU A 111 -12.68 -18.41 7.84
C LEU A 111 -11.29 -17.80 7.59
N ASP A 112 -10.24 -18.60 7.49
CA ASP A 112 -8.89 -18.07 7.24
C ASP A 112 -8.67 -17.65 5.78
N ASN A 113 -9.23 -18.41 4.83
CA ASN A 113 -9.09 -18.11 3.39
C ASN A 113 -9.98 -16.91 2.94
N ASP A 114 -11.17 -16.77 3.53
CA ASP A 114 -12.09 -15.68 3.19
C ASP A 114 -11.50 -14.30 3.55
N GLY A 115 -10.73 -14.21 4.64
CA GLY A 115 -10.03 -13.00 5.06
C GLY A 115 -9.05 -12.47 4.01
N GLU A 116 -8.07 -13.30 3.61
CA GLU A 116 -7.06 -12.88 2.61
C GLU A 116 -7.71 -12.54 1.25
N VAL A 117 -8.74 -13.27 0.83
CA VAL A 117 -9.48 -13.00 -0.41
C VAL A 117 -10.23 -11.66 -0.33
N ILE A 118 -10.93 -11.38 0.78
CA ILE A 118 -11.60 -10.09 1.00
C ILE A 118 -10.60 -8.92 1.00
N TYR A 119 -9.44 -9.09 1.64
CA TYR A 119 -8.40 -8.06 1.66
C TYR A 119 -7.76 -7.84 0.28
N SER A 120 -7.58 -8.90 -0.50
CA SER A 120 -7.13 -8.82 -1.90
C SER A 120 -8.09 -8.01 -2.77
N PHE A 121 -9.39 -8.32 -2.72
CA PHE A 121 -10.41 -7.55 -3.44
C PHE A 121 -10.50 -6.09 -2.95
N GLY A 122 -10.36 -5.85 -1.65
CA GLY A 122 -10.33 -4.51 -1.07
C GLY A 122 -9.16 -3.66 -1.56
N MET A 123 -7.93 -4.20 -1.55
CA MET A 123 -6.75 -3.52 -2.10
C MET A 123 -6.90 -3.20 -3.59
N LEU A 124 -7.40 -4.15 -4.39
CA LEU A 124 -7.67 -3.94 -5.82
C LEU A 124 -8.78 -2.90 -6.05
N ALA A 125 -9.82 -2.86 -5.22
CA ALA A 125 -10.83 -1.80 -5.26
C ALA A 125 -10.28 -0.41 -4.91
N SER A 126 -9.21 -0.34 -4.10
CA SER A 126 -8.49 0.91 -3.79
C SER A 126 -7.59 1.40 -4.93
N VAL A 127 -7.07 0.52 -5.80
CA VAL A 127 -6.15 0.88 -6.90
C VAL A 127 -6.74 1.95 -7.85
N PRO A 128 -7.99 1.85 -8.37
CA PRO A 128 -8.60 2.89 -9.20
C PRO A 128 -8.59 4.29 -8.58
N PHE A 129 -8.78 4.41 -7.26
CA PHE A 129 -8.77 5.68 -6.55
C PHE A 129 -7.36 6.27 -6.40
N LEU A 130 -6.34 5.42 -6.22
CA LEU A 130 -4.93 5.82 -6.27
C LEU A 130 -4.54 6.27 -7.68
N VAL A 131 -4.88 5.50 -8.71
CA VAL A 131 -4.62 5.85 -10.13
C VAL A 131 -5.32 7.17 -10.50
N ALA A 132 -6.59 7.35 -10.12
CA ALA A 132 -7.31 8.61 -10.34
C ALA A 132 -6.64 9.80 -9.62
N THR A 133 -6.13 9.60 -8.41
CA THR A 133 -5.36 10.62 -7.68
C THR A 133 -4.06 10.98 -8.41
N TYR A 134 -3.30 9.99 -8.86
CA TYR A 134 -2.08 10.19 -9.65
C TYR A 134 -2.36 10.97 -10.96
N VAL A 135 -3.39 10.56 -11.71
CA VAL A 135 -3.79 11.17 -12.99
C VAL A 135 -4.25 12.62 -12.80
N VAL A 136 -5.08 12.93 -11.80
CA VAL A 136 -5.53 14.30 -11.52
C VAL A 136 -4.35 15.22 -11.19
N TYR A 137 -3.40 14.76 -10.37
CA TYR A 137 -2.20 15.54 -10.02
C TYR A 137 -1.18 15.65 -11.16
N TRP A 138 -1.23 14.76 -12.15
CA TRP A 138 -0.43 14.84 -13.38
C TRP A 138 -1.05 15.79 -14.42
N LEU A 139 -2.38 15.75 -14.59
CA LEU A 139 -3.13 16.56 -15.55
C LEU A 139 -3.20 18.06 -15.20
N LEU A 140 -3.37 18.41 -13.92
CA LEU A 140 -3.57 19.79 -13.48
C LEU A 140 -2.25 20.55 -13.36
N PRO A 141 -2.01 21.62 -14.15
CA PRO A 141 -0.76 22.38 -14.10
C PRO A 141 -0.61 23.16 -12.78
N ASP A 142 -1.72 23.59 -12.18
CA ASP A 142 -1.77 24.27 -10.88
C ASP A 142 -1.29 23.38 -9.71
N LEU A 143 -1.23 22.06 -9.93
CA LEU A 143 -0.70 21.08 -8.98
C LEU A 143 0.76 20.68 -9.29
N ARG A 144 1.38 21.21 -10.35
CA ARG A 144 2.79 20.94 -10.71
C ARG A 144 3.76 21.80 -9.89
N ASN A 145 3.58 21.76 -8.57
CA ASN A 145 4.47 22.30 -7.56
C ASN A 145 5.10 21.13 -6.77
N LEU A 146 6.04 21.43 -5.87
CA LEU A 146 6.77 20.42 -5.09
C LEU A 146 5.85 19.39 -4.39
N HIS A 147 4.79 19.84 -3.72
CA HIS A 147 3.85 18.99 -2.97
C HIS A 147 3.06 18.02 -3.87
N GLY A 148 2.77 18.42 -5.10
CA GLY A 148 2.10 17.57 -6.08
C GLY A 148 3.05 16.60 -6.79
N TRP A 149 4.35 16.92 -6.86
CA TRP A 149 5.35 16.00 -7.39
C TRP A 149 5.69 14.89 -6.39
N THR A 150 5.87 15.22 -5.11
CA THR A 150 6.06 14.23 -4.03
C THR A 150 4.85 13.33 -3.86
N LEU A 151 3.62 13.89 -3.88
CA LEU A 151 2.40 13.10 -3.79
C LEU A 151 2.23 12.11 -4.94
N ARG A 152 2.60 12.47 -6.18
CA ARG A 152 2.58 11.54 -7.32
C ARG A 152 3.59 10.39 -7.16
N GLY A 153 4.77 10.67 -6.61
CA GLY A 153 5.75 9.63 -6.26
C GLY A 153 5.15 8.65 -5.26
N TYR A 154 4.67 9.17 -4.12
CA TYR A 154 3.99 8.42 -3.07
C TYR A 154 2.83 7.55 -3.59
N VAL A 155 1.83 8.16 -4.24
CA VAL A 155 0.63 7.47 -4.72
C VAL A 155 0.95 6.48 -5.84
N GLY A 156 1.91 6.78 -6.71
CA GLY A 156 2.35 5.87 -7.77
C GLY A 156 3.02 4.60 -7.23
N CYS A 157 3.86 4.73 -6.19
CA CYS A 157 4.46 3.60 -5.48
C CYS A 157 3.38 2.71 -4.83
N LEU A 158 2.45 3.33 -4.10
CA LEU A 158 1.39 2.61 -3.39
C LEU A 158 0.42 1.92 -4.37
N ALA A 159 0.10 2.55 -5.50
CA ALA A 159 -0.71 1.94 -6.55
C ALA A 159 -0.03 0.69 -7.14
N LEU A 160 1.28 0.78 -7.45
CA LEU A 160 2.05 -0.36 -7.96
C LEU A 160 2.12 -1.51 -6.95
N ALA A 161 2.38 -1.18 -5.67
CA ALA A 161 2.43 -2.17 -4.60
C ALA A 161 1.10 -2.93 -4.45
N TYR A 162 -0.03 -2.22 -4.32
CA TYR A 162 -1.34 -2.86 -4.17
C TYR A 162 -1.85 -3.54 -5.44
N SER A 163 -1.53 -3.05 -6.65
CA SER A 163 -1.83 -3.76 -7.89
C SER A 163 -1.12 -5.11 -7.96
N MET A 164 0.19 -5.14 -7.68
CA MET A 164 0.97 -6.37 -7.76
C MET A 164 0.60 -7.34 -6.63
N LEU A 165 0.50 -6.85 -5.38
CA LEU A 165 0.16 -7.69 -4.22
C LEU A 165 -1.22 -8.32 -4.35
N GLY A 166 -2.26 -7.54 -4.69
CA GLY A 166 -3.62 -8.06 -4.86
C GLY A 166 -3.76 -9.04 -6.03
N VAL A 167 -2.97 -8.88 -7.10
CA VAL A 167 -2.93 -9.86 -8.20
C VAL A 167 -2.21 -11.15 -7.77
N LEU A 168 -1.09 -11.06 -7.04
CA LEU A 168 -0.40 -12.26 -6.52
C LEU A 168 -1.29 -13.05 -5.56
N GLN A 169 -2.00 -12.39 -4.63
CA GLN A 169 -2.85 -13.07 -3.65
C GLN A 169 -4.09 -13.73 -4.27
N LEU A 170 -4.65 -13.17 -5.36
CA LEU A 170 -5.73 -13.83 -6.11
C LEU A 170 -5.25 -14.91 -7.11
N THR A 171 -3.93 -15.05 -7.33
CA THR A 171 -3.38 -16.03 -8.28
C THR A 171 -2.87 -17.26 -7.53
N PRO A 172 -3.38 -18.48 -7.78
CA PRO A 172 -2.86 -19.69 -7.15
C PRO A 172 -1.37 -19.86 -7.44
N GLN A 173 -0.57 -20.07 -6.39
CA GLN A 173 0.89 -20.09 -6.46
C GLN A 173 1.45 -21.11 -7.47
N GLU A 174 0.80 -22.25 -7.65
CA GLU A 174 1.13 -23.27 -8.66
C GLU A 174 1.17 -22.71 -10.10
N GLN A 175 0.45 -21.61 -10.36
CA GLN A 175 0.38 -20.94 -11.67
C GLN A 175 1.42 -19.83 -11.84
N ILE A 176 2.19 -19.50 -10.79
CA ILE A 176 3.17 -18.40 -10.79
C ILE A 176 4.58 -18.96 -10.98
N PRO A 177 5.24 -18.74 -12.13
CA PRO A 177 6.62 -19.17 -12.33
C PRO A 177 7.55 -18.52 -11.30
N TYR A 178 8.46 -19.31 -10.70
CA TYR A 178 9.37 -18.86 -9.64
C TYR A 178 10.10 -17.53 -9.97
N GLY A 179 10.59 -17.36 -11.19
CA GLY A 179 11.22 -16.08 -11.60
C GLY A 179 10.28 -14.87 -11.53
N ILE A 180 8.99 -15.04 -11.87
CA ILE A 180 7.97 -13.98 -11.78
C ILE A 180 7.60 -13.73 -10.31
N CYS A 181 7.48 -14.79 -9.52
CA CYS A 181 7.23 -14.77 -8.07
C CYS A 181 8.29 -13.91 -7.34
N ILE A 182 9.58 -14.21 -7.59
CA ILE A 182 10.75 -13.46 -7.07
C ILE A 182 10.72 -11.98 -7.51
N ILE A 183 10.63 -11.72 -8.82
CA ILE A 183 10.66 -10.35 -9.36
C ILE A 183 9.51 -9.51 -8.79
N SER A 184 8.32 -10.08 -8.68
CA SER A 184 7.14 -9.38 -8.16
C SER A 184 7.28 -9.07 -6.67
N ALA A 185 7.79 -10.00 -5.86
CA ALA A 185 8.07 -9.78 -4.45
C ALA A 185 9.03 -8.61 -4.21
N PHE A 186 10.15 -8.55 -4.96
CA PHE A 186 11.09 -7.42 -4.88
C PHE A 186 10.48 -6.09 -5.37
N ILE A 187 9.66 -6.10 -6.42
CA ILE A 187 8.93 -4.90 -6.89
C ILE A 187 7.96 -4.38 -5.82
N ILE A 188 7.20 -5.27 -5.15
CA ILE A 188 6.26 -4.91 -4.09
C ILE A 188 7.01 -4.34 -2.87
N HIS A 189 8.07 -5.04 -2.42
CA HIS A 189 8.93 -4.61 -1.32
C HIS A 189 9.54 -3.22 -1.56
N PHE A 190 10.15 -3.01 -2.74
CA PHE A 190 10.68 -1.71 -3.16
C PHE A 190 9.59 -0.63 -3.19
N SER A 191 8.42 -0.94 -3.75
CA SER A 191 7.33 0.02 -3.92
C SER A 191 6.75 0.48 -2.58
N PHE A 192 6.56 -0.43 -1.63
CA PHE A 192 6.15 -0.06 -0.27
C PHE A 192 7.22 0.80 0.41
N LEU A 193 8.49 0.39 0.43
CA LEU A 193 9.60 1.18 1.00
C LEU A 193 9.69 2.58 0.38
N ALA A 194 9.61 2.69 -0.95
CA ALA A 194 9.62 3.95 -1.66
C ALA A 194 8.44 4.85 -1.25
N SER A 195 7.24 4.29 -1.08
CA SER A 195 6.09 5.06 -0.58
C SER A 195 6.34 5.63 0.83
N PHE A 196 7.01 4.89 1.71
CA PHE A 196 7.36 5.35 3.06
C PHE A 196 8.42 6.44 3.07
N PHE A 197 9.47 6.33 2.24
CA PHE A 197 10.44 7.42 2.08
C PHE A 197 9.83 8.65 1.39
N TRP A 198 8.89 8.49 0.45
CA TRP A 198 8.12 9.62 -0.11
C TRP A 198 7.22 10.30 0.93
N LEU A 199 6.59 9.54 1.84
CA LEU A 199 5.83 10.10 2.96
C LEU A 199 6.75 10.86 3.93
N ASN A 200 7.95 10.32 4.21
CA ASN A 200 8.96 10.99 5.02
C ASN A 200 9.47 12.30 4.40
N VAL A 201 9.73 12.31 3.08
CA VAL A 201 10.02 13.53 2.30
C VAL A 201 8.90 14.57 2.45
N MET A 202 7.63 14.15 2.38
CA MET A 202 6.48 15.05 2.54
C MET A 202 6.40 15.66 3.94
N CYS A 203 6.72 14.88 4.98
CA CYS A 203 6.81 15.35 6.37
C CYS A 203 7.98 16.34 6.54
N PHE A 204 9.15 16.00 5.98
CA PHE A 204 10.37 16.80 6.09
C PHE A 204 10.26 18.15 5.35
N ASP A 205 9.72 18.20 4.13
CA ASP A 205 9.60 19.49 3.42
C ASP A 205 8.71 20.48 4.18
N ILE A 206 7.62 20.01 4.79
CA ILE A 206 6.75 20.86 5.60
C ILE A 206 7.47 21.30 6.89
N TRP A 207 8.14 20.40 7.61
CA TRP A 207 8.94 20.74 8.80
C TRP A 207 10.04 21.78 8.50
N TRP A 208 10.70 21.65 7.35
CA TRP A 208 11.69 22.61 6.84
C TRP A 208 11.02 23.94 6.46
N THR A 209 9.88 23.87 5.77
CA THR A 209 9.12 25.02 5.28
C THR A 209 8.57 25.90 6.40
N PHE A 210 8.13 25.32 7.51
CA PHE A 210 7.77 26.06 8.74
C PHE A 210 8.98 26.38 9.64
N GLY A 211 10.17 25.86 9.34
CA GLY A 211 11.38 26.05 10.14
C GLY A 211 12.13 27.37 9.89
N GLY A 212 11.58 28.32 9.13
CA GLY A 212 12.23 29.61 8.85
C GLY A 212 13.45 29.55 7.90
N PHE A 213 14.02 28.38 7.61
CA PHE A 213 15.18 28.17 6.75
C PHE A 213 14.89 28.37 5.24
N ARG A 214 14.44 29.57 4.89
CA ARG A 214 14.22 30.04 3.51
C ARG A 214 15.03 31.31 3.24
N SER A 215 16.35 31.13 3.15
CA SER A 215 17.27 32.15 2.63
C SER A 215 16.78 32.73 1.29
N LEU A 216 17.08 34.01 1.07
CA LEU A 216 16.64 34.86 -0.04
C LEU A 216 17.29 34.48 -1.38
N GLN A 217 16.95 35.23 -2.44
CA GLN A 217 17.41 35.12 -3.82
C GLN A 217 17.00 33.86 -4.60
N GLY A 218 16.61 34.05 -5.87
CA GLY A 218 16.40 32.99 -6.86
C GLY A 218 14.94 32.73 -7.28
N SER A 219 14.77 32.14 -8.47
CA SER A 219 13.45 31.79 -9.03
C SER A 219 12.81 30.61 -8.29
N ILE A 220 11.57 30.80 -7.84
CA ILE A 220 10.83 29.82 -7.01
C ILE A 220 10.73 28.45 -7.71
N GLY A 221 10.38 28.43 -9.00
CA GLY A 221 10.21 27.18 -9.75
C GLY A 221 11.51 26.38 -9.95
N GLN A 222 12.65 27.05 -10.10
CA GLN A 222 13.96 26.38 -10.16
C GLN A 222 14.35 25.79 -8.79
N ARG A 223 14.07 26.52 -7.70
CA ARG A 223 14.32 26.04 -6.33
C ARG A 223 13.47 24.81 -5.99
N GLU A 224 12.19 24.79 -6.38
CA GLU A 224 11.31 23.64 -6.19
C GLU A 224 11.75 22.43 -7.02
N ARG A 225 12.20 22.63 -8.28
CA ARG A 225 12.78 21.54 -9.08
C ARG A 225 14.05 20.96 -8.46
N LYS A 226 14.99 21.80 -7.99
CA LYS A 226 16.22 21.32 -7.33
C LYS A 226 15.92 20.56 -6.03
N LYS A 227 14.96 21.05 -5.22
CA LYS A 227 14.44 20.30 -4.06
C LYS A 227 13.87 18.94 -4.47
N PHE A 228 13.00 18.89 -5.48
CA PHE A 228 12.38 17.64 -5.91
C PHE A 228 13.39 16.61 -6.42
N VAL A 229 14.42 17.01 -7.17
CA VAL A 229 15.49 16.10 -7.60
C VAL A 229 16.24 15.52 -6.38
N MET A 230 16.63 16.37 -5.42
CA MET A 230 17.29 15.94 -4.18
C MET A 230 16.41 14.96 -3.38
N TYR A 231 15.12 15.25 -3.25
CA TYR A 231 14.15 14.38 -2.57
C TYR A 231 13.88 13.07 -3.32
N SER A 232 13.92 13.09 -4.66
CA SER A 232 13.82 11.87 -5.48
C SER A 232 15.03 10.97 -5.28
N ILE A 233 16.23 11.54 -5.26
CA ILE A 233 17.49 10.81 -5.00
C ILE A 233 17.45 10.17 -3.61
N TYR A 234 16.98 10.89 -2.59
CA TYR A 234 16.77 10.33 -1.25
C TYR A 234 15.73 9.19 -1.26
N ALA A 235 14.50 9.44 -1.74
CA ALA A 235 13.41 8.47 -1.60
C ALA A 235 13.65 7.19 -2.40
N TRP A 236 14.08 7.31 -3.67
CA TRP A 236 14.42 6.14 -4.48
C TRP A 236 15.74 5.50 -4.05
N GLY A 237 16.73 6.30 -3.63
CA GLY A 237 18.03 5.79 -3.19
C GLY A 237 17.93 4.95 -1.92
N CYS A 238 17.20 5.43 -0.90
CA CYS A 238 16.97 4.67 0.33
C CYS A 238 16.13 3.40 0.07
N ALA A 239 15.06 3.48 -0.71
CA ALA A 239 14.28 2.29 -1.08
C ALA A 239 15.12 1.26 -1.86
N SER A 240 15.94 1.72 -2.81
CA SER A 240 16.88 0.87 -3.56
C SER A 240 17.92 0.23 -2.66
N LEU A 241 18.48 0.99 -1.71
CA LEU A 241 19.49 0.51 -0.76
C LEU A 241 18.94 -0.63 0.10
N PHE A 242 17.80 -0.45 0.76
CA PHE A 242 17.19 -1.50 1.58
C PHE A 242 16.74 -2.72 0.75
N THR A 243 16.17 -2.50 -0.44
CA THR A 243 15.84 -3.60 -1.38
C THR A 243 17.10 -4.36 -1.82
N THR A 244 18.21 -3.67 -2.08
CA THR A 244 19.48 -4.28 -2.49
C THR A 244 20.12 -5.06 -1.34
N ILE A 245 20.05 -4.54 -0.10
CA ILE A 245 20.49 -5.28 1.09
C ILE A 245 19.67 -6.56 1.25
N CYS A 246 18.34 -6.49 1.11
CA CYS A 246 17.45 -7.65 1.13
C CYS A 246 17.86 -8.69 0.06
N ALA A 247 18.02 -8.26 -1.21
CA ALA A 247 18.45 -9.14 -2.29
C ALA A 247 19.86 -9.74 -2.09
N ILE A 248 20.81 -8.99 -1.51
CA ILE A 248 22.15 -9.51 -1.17
C ILE A 248 22.04 -10.60 -0.10
N MET A 249 21.22 -10.41 0.93
CA MET A 249 21.02 -11.38 2.01
C MET A 249 20.24 -12.64 1.57
N ASP A 250 19.45 -12.52 0.50
CA ASP A 250 18.71 -13.63 -0.11
C ASP A 250 19.60 -14.46 -1.05
N PHE A 251 20.36 -13.81 -1.96
CA PHE A 251 21.09 -14.49 -3.04
C PHE A 251 22.57 -14.81 -2.74
N VAL A 252 23.23 -14.19 -1.77
CA VAL A 252 24.66 -14.43 -1.52
C VAL A 252 24.86 -15.66 -0.61
N PRO A 253 25.40 -16.80 -1.11
CA PRO A 253 25.51 -18.02 -0.32
C PRO A 253 26.48 -17.86 0.86
N SER A 254 27.45 -16.95 0.77
CA SER A 254 28.50 -16.68 1.76
C SER A 254 28.03 -15.98 3.05
N VAL A 255 26.75 -15.60 3.15
CA VAL A 255 26.18 -15.05 4.40
C VAL A 255 26.17 -16.15 5.47
N PRO A 256 26.69 -15.92 6.70
CA PRO A 256 26.66 -16.91 7.77
C PRO A 256 25.25 -17.42 8.05
N LYS A 257 25.10 -18.71 8.38
CA LYS A 257 23.79 -19.32 8.75
C LYS A 257 23.18 -18.71 10.02
N GLU A 258 23.97 -17.99 10.81
CA GLU A 258 23.56 -17.25 12.00
C GLU A 258 22.79 -15.95 11.68
N LEU A 259 22.81 -15.46 10.44
CA LEU A 259 22.03 -14.31 10.02
C LEU A 259 20.73 -14.75 9.33
N ILE A 260 19.61 -14.21 9.81
CA ILE A 260 18.26 -14.45 9.29
C ILE A 260 18.19 -14.08 7.79
N ARG A 261 17.87 -15.06 6.95
CA ARG A 261 17.76 -14.92 5.49
C ARG A 261 16.31 -14.61 5.06
N PRO A 262 16.08 -13.82 3.99
CA PRO A 262 14.73 -13.53 3.49
C PRO A 262 13.98 -14.75 2.94
N GLU A 263 14.68 -15.63 2.22
CA GLU A 263 14.16 -16.85 1.59
C GLU A 263 12.93 -16.58 0.71
N ILE A 264 13.01 -15.52 -0.10
CA ILE A 264 11.88 -15.02 -0.87
C ILE A 264 11.47 -16.07 -1.92
N GLY A 265 10.17 -16.27 -2.10
CA GLY A 265 9.65 -17.18 -3.14
C GLY A 265 9.74 -18.67 -2.81
N LEU A 266 10.25 -19.07 -1.64
CA LEU A 266 10.43 -20.48 -1.27
C LEU A 266 9.09 -21.20 -1.03
N THR A 267 8.24 -20.62 -0.17
CA THR A 267 6.93 -21.18 0.22
C THR A 267 5.75 -20.36 -0.29
N LYS A 268 5.98 -19.09 -0.65
CA LYS A 268 5.01 -18.11 -1.16
C LYS A 268 5.74 -16.96 -1.85
N CYS A 269 5.05 -16.16 -2.67
CA CYS A 269 5.65 -15.00 -3.37
C CYS A 269 5.88 -13.78 -2.47
N TRP A 270 6.48 -14.03 -1.30
CA TRP A 270 6.83 -13.06 -0.27
C TRP A 270 7.97 -13.63 0.59
N PHE A 271 8.26 -13.01 1.74
CA PHE A 271 9.18 -13.57 2.75
C PHE A 271 8.67 -14.91 3.28
N ASN A 272 9.56 -15.91 3.37
CA ASN A 272 9.25 -17.21 3.98
C ASN A 272 8.92 -17.03 5.48
N THR A 273 9.92 -16.54 6.23
CA THR A 273 9.84 -16.37 7.69
C THR A 273 9.31 -15.00 8.10
N ASP A 274 8.64 -14.97 9.26
CA ASP A 274 8.12 -13.75 9.85
C ASP A 274 9.23 -12.87 10.44
N GLU A 275 10.32 -13.46 10.94
CA GLU A 275 11.50 -12.72 11.44
C GLU A 275 12.20 -11.93 10.33
N ALA A 276 12.36 -12.52 9.15
CA ALA A 276 12.93 -11.82 8.01
C ALA A 276 12.02 -10.66 7.54
N ARG A 277 10.69 -10.88 7.55
CA ARG A 277 9.72 -9.81 7.27
C ARG A 277 9.84 -8.67 8.30
N ALA A 278 10.03 -8.99 9.58
CA ALA A 278 10.25 -8.01 10.64
C ALA A 278 11.51 -7.18 10.39
N ILE A 279 12.65 -7.83 10.13
CA ILE A 279 13.95 -7.15 9.99
C ILE A 279 14.04 -6.36 8.69
N TYR A 280 13.76 -6.98 7.54
CA TYR A 280 14.01 -6.36 6.23
C TYR A 280 12.88 -5.45 5.74
N PHE A 281 11.63 -5.70 6.17
CA PHE A 281 10.46 -4.93 5.72
C PHE A 281 9.92 -3.99 6.80
N TYR A 282 9.43 -4.53 7.92
CA TYR A 282 8.83 -3.68 8.97
C TYR A 282 9.87 -2.81 9.69
N GLY A 283 11.13 -3.23 9.81
CA GLY A 283 12.20 -2.47 10.47
C GLY A 283 12.46 -1.09 9.85
N PRO A 284 12.89 -1.00 8.57
CA PRO A 284 13.10 0.28 7.89
C PRO A 284 11.84 1.17 7.87
N MET A 285 10.67 0.54 7.71
CA MET A 285 9.40 1.25 7.71
C MET A 285 9.08 1.87 9.09
N SER A 286 9.27 1.10 10.17
CA SER A 286 9.13 1.58 11.56
C SER A 286 10.00 2.79 11.84
N VAL A 287 11.27 2.77 11.41
CA VAL A 287 12.18 3.92 11.54
C VAL A 287 11.61 5.15 10.84
N THR A 288 11.11 5.02 9.60
CA THR A 288 10.49 6.17 8.89
C THR A 288 9.21 6.67 9.57
N VAL A 289 8.39 5.78 10.15
CA VAL A 289 7.18 6.15 10.92
C VAL A 289 7.57 6.95 12.17
N ILE A 290 8.55 6.49 12.94
CA ILE A 290 9.06 7.21 14.12
C ILE A 290 9.61 8.59 13.72
N CYS A 291 10.41 8.67 12.66
CA CYS A 291 10.88 9.96 12.14
C CYS A 291 9.72 10.89 11.72
N ASN A 292 8.65 10.35 11.12
CA ASN A 292 7.48 11.13 10.74
C ASN A 292 6.75 11.69 11.97
N ILE A 293 6.57 10.89 13.02
CA ILE A 293 5.98 11.34 14.30
C ILE A 293 6.78 12.53 14.87
N CYS A 294 8.11 12.39 14.97
CA CYS A 294 8.98 13.46 15.44
C CYS A 294 8.88 14.74 14.59
N LEU A 295 8.84 14.60 13.25
CA LEU A 295 8.68 15.72 12.32
C LEU A 295 7.30 16.39 12.46
N PHE A 296 6.21 15.64 12.64
CA PHE A 296 4.88 16.21 12.87
C PHE A 296 4.78 16.96 14.19
N ILE A 297 5.26 16.38 15.29
CA ILE A 297 5.27 17.03 16.61
C ILE A 297 6.10 18.33 16.55
N SER A 298 7.31 18.27 16.00
CA SER A 298 8.18 19.44 15.85
C SER A 298 7.55 20.52 14.94
N THR A 299 6.82 20.12 13.89
CA THR A 299 6.09 21.04 13.02
C THR A 299 4.89 21.68 13.72
N ALA A 300 4.10 20.91 14.48
CA ALA A 300 2.97 21.42 15.25
C ALA A 300 3.44 22.47 16.28
N LEU A 301 4.52 22.18 17.01
CA LEU A 301 5.15 23.12 17.96
C LEU A 301 5.65 24.39 17.26
N LYS A 302 6.28 24.29 16.09
CA LYS A 302 6.65 25.45 15.26
C LYS A 302 5.44 26.27 14.85
N ILE A 303 4.36 25.64 14.37
CA ILE A 303 3.13 26.33 13.94
C ILE A 303 2.46 27.05 15.11
N VAL A 304 2.43 26.45 16.31
CA VAL A 304 1.87 27.08 17.52
C VAL A 304 2.68 28.30 17.95
N ARG A 305 4.02 28.18 18.05
CA ARG A 305 4.90 29.31 18.39
C ARG A 305 4.79 30.44 17.37
N HIS A 306 4.95 30.13 16.09
CA HIS A 306 4.84 31.11 15.01
C HIS A 306 3.47 31.81 15.03
N LYS A 307 2.38 31.11 15.36
CA LYS A 307 1.05 31.72 15.55
C LYS A 307 1.02 32.80 16.64
N GLN A 308 1.74 32.61 17.75
CA GLN A 308 1.81 33.56 18.86
C GLN A 308 2.59 34.82 18.41
N ASP A 309 3.76 34.63 17.79
CA ASP A 309 4.59 35.74 17.27
C ASP A 309 3.85 36.54 16.16
N THR A 310 3.12 35.83 15.30
CA THR A 310 2.41 36.37 14.12
C THR A 310 1.18 37.20 14.48
N ALA A 311 0.64 37.05 15.70
CA ALA A 311 -0.51 37.81 16.16
C ALA A 311 -0.25 39.33 16.22
N HIS A 312 1.01 39.76 16.35
CA HIS A 312 1.39 41.18 16.43
C HIS A 312 1.66 41.86 15.08
N HIS A 313 2.11 41.14 14.05
CA HIS A 313 2.49 41.74 12.76
C HIS A 313 2.27 40.79 11.58
N LEU A 314 1.46 41.20 10.59
CA LEU A 314 1.44 40.56 9.26
C LEU A 314 1.23 41.54 8.10
N ARG A 315 2.04 41.36 7.05
CA ARG A 315 1.84 41.97 5.72
C ARG A 315 1.15 40.93 4.81
N SER A 316 0.20 41.37 4.00
CA SER A 316 -0.78 40.50 3.29
C SER A 316 -0.20 39.39 2.40
N SER A 317 1.06 39.51 1.92
CA SER A 317 1.67 38.47 1.08
C SER A 317 2.17 37.25 1.86
N GLU A 318 2.46 37.40 3.16
CA GLU A 318 3.06 36.34 3.97
C GLU A 318 1.99 35.44 4.59
N SER A 319 0.85 36.02 4.99
CA SER A 319 -0.32 35.29 5.51
C SER A 319 -0.82 34.23 4.52
N ARG A 320 -1.02 34.60 3.24
CA ARG A 320 -1.49 33.66 2.20
C ARG A 320 -0.58 32.44 2.07
N ARG A 321 0.74 32.63 2.13
CA ARG A 321 1.70 31.52 2.02
C ARG A 321 1.73 30.67 3.27
N HIS A 322 1.55 31.26 4.46
CA HIS A 322 1.37 30.51 5.69
C HIS A 322 0.09 29.65 5.65
N ASP A 323 -1.03 30.19 5.17
CA ASP A 323 -2.29 29.44 5.06
C ASP A 323 -2.24 28.32 4.01
N ASP A 324 -1.59 28.51 2.85
CA ASP A 324 -1.35 27.42 1.90
C ASP A 324 -0.46 26.31 2.52
N ASN A 325 0.66 26.65 3.15
CA ASN A 325 1.53 25.67 3.83
C ASN A 325 0.76 24.91 4.94
N LYS A 326 -0.12 25.61 5.67
CA LYS A 326 -0.95 25.06 6.76
C LYS A 326 -2.08 24.18 6.23
N GLN A 327 -2.63 24.48 5.05
CA GLN A 327 -3.50 23.57 4.33
C GLN A 327 -2.75 22.28 3.94
N TRP A 328 -1.51 22.37 3.45
CA TRP A 328 -0.70 21.18 3.16
C TRP A 328 -0.34 20.38 4.42
N PHE A 329 0.04 21.03 5.51
CA PHE A 329 0.27 20.37 6.81
C PHE A 329 -0.95 19.57 7.26
N ASN A 330 -2.15 20.18 7.24
CA ASN A 330 -3.38 19.49 7.61
C ASN A 330 -3.73 18.30 6.69
N LEU A 331 -3.23 18.26 5.46
CA LEU A 331 -3.43 17.14 4.54
C LEU A 331 -2.41 16.02 4.75
N TYR A 332 -1.13 16.37 4.91
CA TYR A 332 -0.09 15.40 5.20
C TYR A 332 -0.25 14.80 6.60
N LEU A 333 -0.77 15.57 7.57
CA LEU A 333 -1.18 15.05 8.88
C LEU A 333 -2.36 14.08 8.76
N LYS A 334 -3.39 14.39 7.97
CA LYS A 334 -4.50 13.44 7.71
C LYS A 334 -4.03 12.18 7.00
N LEU A 335 -3.16 12.33 6.00
CA LEU A 335 -2.53 11.20 5.30
C LEU A 335 -1.71 10.36 6.29
N PHE A 336 -0.86 10.98 7.10
CA PHE A 336 -0.04 10.27 8.09
C PHE A 336 -0.87 9.62 9.20
N ILE A 337 -2.00 10.20 9.63
CA ILE A 337 -2.89 9.55 10.59
C ILE A 337 -3.48 8.27 9.98
N VAL A 338 -3.99 8.32 8.75
CA VAL A 338 -4.54 7.12 8.05
C VAL A 338 -3.44 6.08 7.83
N MET A 339 -2.33 6.47 7.21
CA MET A 339 -1.22 5.56 6.89
C MET A 339 -0.49 5.04 8.12
N GLY A 340 -0.15 5.93 9.05
CA GLY A 340 0.66 5.65 10.22
C GLY A 340 -0.10 4.82 11.25
N ILE A 341 -1.41 4.99 11.40
CA ILE A 341 -2.22 4.10 12.23
C ILE A 341 -2.32 2.73 11.57
N ASN A 342 -2.75 2.63 10.30
CA ASN A 342 -2.84 1.34 9.58
C ASN A 342 -1.54 0.53 9.75
N TRP A 343 -0.40 1.11 9.38
CA TRP A 343 0.88 0.39 9.42
C TRP A 343 1.47 0.20 10.83
N SER A 344 1.11 1.01 11.82
CA SER A 344 1.44 0.67 13.21
C SER A 344 0.62 -0.52 13.70
N MET A 345 -0.66 -0.59 13.35
CA MET A 345 -1.55 -1.69 13.72
C MET A 345 -1.15 -3.00 13.02
N GLU A 346 -0.68 -2.96 11.76
CA GLU A 346 -0.06 -4.09 11.05
C GLU A 346 1.19 -4.64 11.75
N ILE A 347 2.00 -3.76 12.35
CA ILE A 347 3.18 -4.19 13.14
C ILE A 347 2.73 -4.78 14.49
N ILE A 348 1.66 -4.27 15.09
CA ILE A 348 1.11 -4.77 16.36
C ILE A 348 0.38 -6.11 16.15
N SER A 349 -0.35 -6.32 15.04
CA SER A 349 -0.99 -7.61 14.74
C SER A 349 0.06 -8.71 14.51
N TRP A 350 1.16 -8.38 13.82
CA TRP A 350 2.31 -9.26 13.67
C TRP A 350 2.97 -9.61 15.02
N LEU A 351 3.11 -8.64 15.94
CA LEU A 351 3.66 -8.86 17.28
C LEU A 351 2.72 -9.65 18.22
N PHE A 352 1.41 -9.48 18.09
CA PHE A 352 0.41 -10.01 19.02
C PHE A 352 -0.55 -10.98 18.32
N LYS A 353 0.00 -12.06 17.74
CA LYS A 353 -0.75 -13.12 17.04
C LYS A 353 -1.92 -13.71 17.83
N SER A 354 -1.85 -13.74 19.16
CA SER A 354 -2.90 -14.25 20.06
C SER A 354 -4.08 -13.28 20.27
N ALA A 355 -4.12 -12.13 19.59
CA ALA A 355 -5.21 -11.17 19.69
C ALA A 355 -6.45 -11.61 18.86
N PRO A 356 -7.69 -11.51 19.40
CA PRO A 356 -8.88 -11.93 18.67
C PRO A 356 -9.09 -11.21 17.32
N PRO A 357 -9.52 -11.90 16.24
CA PRO A 357 -9.62 -11.32 14.90
C PRO A 357 -10.44 -10.01 14.80
N TYR A 358 -11.49 -9.86 15.62
CA TYR A 358 -12.33 -8.66 15.62
C TYR A 358 -11.58 -7.37 15.99
N VAL A 359 -10.40 -7.46 16.61
CA VAL A 359 -9.53 -6.31 16.92
C VAL A 359 -8.98 -5.67 15.64
N TRP A 360 -8.76 -6.49 14.60
CA TRP A 360 -8.08 -6.08 13.36
C TRP A 360 -9.05 -5.56 12.30
N TYR A 361 -10.30 -6.04 12.27
CA TYR A 361 -11.32 -5.67 11.26
C TYR A 361 -11.43 -4.16 10.95
N LEU A 362 -11.28 -3.27 11.94
CA LEU A 362 -11.31 -1.82 11.73
C LEU A 362 -10.04 -1.30 11.03
N THR A 363 -8.87 -1.82 11.39
CA THR A 363 -7.58 -1.57 10.71
C THR A 363 -7.67 -2.05 9.27
N ASP A 364 -8.12 -3.29 9.07
CA ASP A 364 -8.07 -3.98 7.78
C ASP A 364 -9.07 -3.38 6.79
N LEU A 365 -10.24 -2.96 7.28
CA LEU A 365 -11.20 -2.11 6.54
C LEU A 365 -10.59 -0.74 6.16
N THR A 366 -9.73 -0.17 7.01
CA THR A 366 -9.07 1.11 6.74
C THR A 366 -7.85 0.95 5.80
N ASN A 367 -7.21 -0.22 5.79
CA ASN A 367 -6.14 -0.60 4.85
C ASN A 367 -6.73 -0.87 3.45
N THR A 368 -7.78 -1.68 3.36
CA THR A 368 -8.50 -1.94 2.10
C THR A 368 -9.14 -0.69 1.49
N LEU A 369 -9.72 0.22 2.29
CA LEU A 369 -10.29 1.49 1.80
C LEU A 369 -9.25 2.63 1.64
N GLN A 370 -7.96 2.39 1.88
CA GLN A 370 -6.95 3.44 1.97
C GLN A 370 -6.81 4.28 0.69
N GLY A 371 -6.96 3.68 -0.49
CA GLY A 371 -6.94 4.38 -1.78
C GLY A 371 -8.11 5.34 -1.96
N LEU A 372 -9.32 4.93 -1.56
CA LEU A 372 -10.51 5.78 -1.52
C LEU A 372 -10.32 6.94 -0.53
N ILE A 373 -9.78 6.66 0.67
CA ILE A 373 -9.51 7.68 1.69
C ILE A 373 -8.49 8.72 1.17
N ILE A 374 -7.41 8.28 0.51
CA ILE A 374 -6.42 9.17 -0.13
C ILE A 374 -7.09 10.04 -1.23
N PHE A 375 -7.93 9.45 -2.08
CA PHE A 375 -8.67 10.20 -3.09
C PHE A 375 -9.63 11.25 -2.48
N ILE A 376 -10.31 10.91 -1.39
CA ILE A 376 -11.16 11.87 -0.66
C ILE A 376 -10.32 13.02 -0.08
N ILE A 377 -9.17 12.72 0.54
CA ILE A 377 -8.29 13.73 1.14
C ILE A 377 -7.68 14.68 0.09
N PHE A 378 -7.28 14.18 -1.08
CA PHE A 378 -6.49 14.95 -2.06
C PHE A 378 -7.25 15.40 -3.31
N VAL A 379 -8.25 14.66 -3.78
CA VAL A 379 -9.00 14.94 -5.03
C VAL A 379 -10.42 15.45 -4.75
N TRP A 380 -11.13 14.92 -3.75
CA TRP A 380 -12.51 15.35 -3.42
C TRP A 380 -12.51 16.69 -2.66
N LYS A 381 -12.08 17.75 -3.34
CA LYS A 381 -12.18 19.14 -2.88
C LYS A 381 -12.75 20.02 -3.96
N GLU A 382 -13.54 21.02 -3.57
CA GLU A 382 -14.04 22.03 -4.51
C GLU A 382 -12.93 22.70 -5.32
N LYS A 383 -11.76 23.01 -4.72
CA LYS A 383 -10.61 23.60 -5.42
C LYS A 383 -10.18 22.72 -6.61
N ILE A 384 -10.12 21.41 -6.42
CA ILE A 384 -9.72 20.45 -7.46
C ILE A 384 -10.85 20.23 -8.45
N LYS A 385 -12.10 20.06 -7.99
CA LYS A 385 -13.28 19.95 -8.87
C LYS A 385 -13.43 21.17 -9.78
N ARG A 386 -13.28 22.40 -9.27
CA ARG A 386 -13.28 23.65 -10.07
C ARG A 386 -12.13 23.71 -11.09
N LEU A 387 -10.93 23.24 -10.73
CA LEU A 387 -9.80 23.18 -11.66
C LEU A 387 -9.99 22.13 -12.77
N LEU A 388 -10.59 20.98 -12.45
CA LEU A 388 -10.95 19.95 -13.45
C LEU A 388 -12.04 20.46 -14.40
N LEU A 389 -13.11 21.07 -13.88
CA LEU A 389 -14.18 21.69 -14.70
C LEU A 389 -13.61 22.76 -15.64
N LYS A 390 -12.71 23.63 -15.15
CA LYS A 390 -12.00 24.62 -15.97
C LYS A 390 -11.10 23.97 -17.04
N ARG A 391 -10.48 22.81 -16.75
CA ARG A 391 -9.59 22.09 -17.69
C ARG A 391 -10.36 21.38 -18.80
N PHE A 392 -11.52 20.80 -18.49
CA PHE A 392 -12.33 20.02 -19.44
C PHE A 392 -13.41 20.85 -20.16
N GLY A 393 -13.39 22.18 -20.05
CA GLY A 393 -14.34 23.07 -20.74
C GLY A 393 -15.75 23.07 -20.15
N CYS A 394 -16.02 22.26 -19.12
CA CYS A 394 -17.26 22.23 -18.35
C CYS A 394 -17.40 23.45 -17.43
N GLN A 395 -17.32 24.65 -18.00
CA GLN A 395 -17.67 25.88 -17.31
C GLN A 395 -19.19 25.91 -17.12
N ASP A 396 -19.61 25.83 -15.86
CA ASP A 396 -21.03 25.84 -15.42
C ASP A 396 -21.82 26.95 -16.13
N ARG A 397 -22.76 26.56 -17.00
CA ARG A 397 -23.74 27.45 -17.63
C ARG A 397 -24.86 27.80 -16.63
N GLY A 398 -24.47 28.44 -15.53
CA GLY A 398 -25.36 29.31 -14.76
C GLY A 398 -26.12 28.70 -13.58
N LEU A 399 -25.74 27.54 -13.01
CA LEU A 399 -26.45 27.00 -11.85
C LEU A 399 -26.07 27.61 -10.49
N PHE A 400 -24.91 28.30 -10.38
CA PHE A 400 -24.52 29.01 -9.14
C PHE A 400 -24.26 30.52 -9.32
N SER A 401 -25.03 31.20 -10.16
CA SER A 401 -25.17 32.67 -10.06
C SER A 401 -26.06 33.04 -8.86
N ARG A 402 -25.54 32.90 -7.64
CA ARG A 402 -26.24 33.37 -6.43
C ARG A 402 -26.20 34.90 -6.37
N ASN A 403 -27.15 35.53 -7.05
CA ASN A 403 -27.26 36.98 -7.21
C ASN A 403 -27.08 37.70 -5.88
N SER A 404 -26.15 38.65 -5.83
CA SER A 404 -25.96 39.51 -4.66
C SER A 404 -27.01 40.62 -4.64
N THR A 405 -28.24 40.28 -4.26
CA THR A 405 -29.29 41.25 -3.90
C THR A 405 -28.97 41.93 -2.56
N ARG A 406 -27.86 42.66 -2.52
CA ARG A 406 -27.58 43.63 -1.45
C ARG A 406 -28.52 44.83 -1.65
N SER A 407 -29.74 44.71 -1.12
CA SER A 407 -30.75 45.77 -1.07
C SER A 407 -30.34 46.87 -0.06
N GLY A 408 -29.27 47.60 -0.39
CA GLY A 408 -28.89 48.83 0.32
C GLY A 408 -29.92 49.91 0.05
N CYS A 409 -30.97 49.96 0.87
CA CYS A 409 -32.01 50.99 0.78
C CYS A 409 -31.43 52.36 1.15
N HIS A 410 -31.09 53.16 0.15
CA HIS A 410 -30.71 54.56 0.31
C HIS A 410 -31.90 55.46 -0.02
N SER A 411 -32.65 55.83 1.01
CA SER A 411 -33.76 56.77 0.92
C SER A 411 -33.27 58.15 0.46
N SER A 412 -33.47 58.48 -0.81
CA SER A 412 -33.25 59.83 -1.33
C SER A 412 -34.40 60.73 -0.86
N ALA A 413 -34.14 61.56 0.16
CA ALA A 413 -35.12 62.48 0.69
C ALA A 413 -35.39 63.63 -0.31
N SER A 414 -36.68 63.90 -0.58
CA SER A 414 -37.09 65.02 -1.41
C SER A 414 -36.65 66.37 -0.83
N ARG A 415 -36.03 67.22 -1.66
CA ARG A 415 -35.91 68.66 -1.40
C ARG A 415 -36.23 69.45 -2.66
N THR A 416 -37.28 70.26 -2.59
CA THR A 416 -37.69 71.23 -3.60
C THR A 416 -36.82 72.50 -3.48
N CYS A 417 -36.43 73.12 -4.60
CA CYS A 417 -36.57 74.57 -4.85
C CYS A 417 -35.97 75.05 -6.20
N THR A 418 -36.86 75.59 -7.05
CA THR A 418 -36.70 76.82 -7.87
C THR A 418 -35.44 77.10 -8.71
N THR A 419 -35.65 77.00 -10.04
CA THR A 419 -35.30 78.00 -11.09
C THR A 419 -33.87 78.55 -11.27
N THR A 420 -33.29 78.33 -12.46
CA THR A 420 -33.14 79.42 -13.47
C THR A 420 -32.88 78.89 -14.89
N SER A 421 -33.06 79.79 -15.87
CA SER A 421 -33.07 79.60 -17.32
C SER A 421 -31.78 79.08 -17.97
N GLY A 422 -31.91 78.33 -19.07
CA GLY A 422 -30.81 78.00 -20.00
C GLY A 422 -31.26 77.15 -21.19
N VAL A 423 -31.00 77.60 -22.43
CA VAL A 423 -31.49 76.97 -23.67
C VAL A 423 -30.37 76.31 -24.46
N SER A 424 -30.56 75.05 -24.87
CA SER A 424 -30.12 74.54 -26.18
C SER A 424 -30.71 73.14 -26.46
N MET A 425 -30.85 72.79 -27.74
CA MET A 425 -31.47 71.54 -28.20
C MET A 425 -30.44 70.44 -28.46
N GLN A 426 -30.82 69.17 -28.27
CA GLN A 426 -31.06 68.30 -29.43
C GLN A 426 -31.97 67.10 -29.08
N GLU A 427 -32.63 66.58 -30.12
CA GLU A 427 -33.67 65.55 -30.07
C GLU A 427 -33.19 64.30 -30.83
N LYS A 428 -33.88 63.17 -30.62
CA LYS A 428 -33.85 61.92 -31.40
C LYS A 428 -32.65 60.98 -31.17
N VAL A 429 -32.79 59.66 -31.36
CA VAL A 429 -33.85 58.67 -31.05
C VAL A 429 -33.25 57.28 -31.39
N ASN A 430 -33.55 56.25 -30.59
CA ASN A 430 -33.15 54.84 -30.81
C ASN A 430 -34.18 54.14 -31.76
N PRO A 431 -34.05 52.88 -32.25
CA PRO A 431 -33.15 51.79 -31.85
C PRO A 431 -32.61 50.91 -33.03
N TYR A 432 -32.24 49.65 -32.72
CA TYR A 432 -31.80 48.52 -33.57
C TYR A 432 -30.35 48.60 -34.11
N VAL A 433 -29.39 47.81 -33.61
CA VAL A 433 -29.22 46.32 -33.59
C VAL A 433 -28.63 45.78 -34.90
N GLN A 434 -27.37 45.33 -34.83
CA GLN A 434 -26.98 44.00 -35.32
C GLN A 434 -25.76 43.46 -34.56
N THR A 435 -25.77 42.16 -34.28
CA THR A 435 -24.67 41.42 -33.61
C THR A 435 -23.59 41.03 -34.62
N ASN A 436 -22.32 40.90 -34.19
CA ASN A 436 -21.36 40.13 -34.98
C ASN A 436 -20.30 39.42 -34.10
N CYS A 437 -20.28 38.09 -34.14
CA CYS A 437 -19.31 37.24 -33.44
C CYS A 437 -18.20 36.84 -34.40
N ARG A 438 -16.92 37.10 -34.05
CA ARG A 438 -15.79 36.76 -34.93
C ARG A 438 -15.19 35.40 -34.59
N ALA A 439 -15.66 34.36 -35.26
CA ALA A 439 -14.90 33.12 -35.39
C ALA A 439 -13.70 33.31 -36.35
N LYS A 440 -12.69 32.45 -36.24
CA LYS A 440 -11.63 32.27 -37.24
C LYS A 440 -11.54 30.76 -37.56
N SER A 441 -11.70 30.41 -38.83
CA SER A 441 -11.25 29.14 -39.39
C SER A 441 -9.92 29.33 -40.13
N SER A 442 -9.32 28.22 -40.55
CA SER A 442 -8.08 28.13 -41.32
C SER A 442 -8.30 28.26 -42.83
N SER A 443 -7.19 28.12 -43.57
CA SER A 443 -7.05 27.50 -44.90
C SER A 443 -7.65 28.21 -46.12
N ASP A 444 -6.93 28.39 -47.24
CA ASP A 444 -5.48 28.27 -47.51
C ASP A 444 -5.06 29.45 -48.47
N GLU A 445 -4.23 29.42 -49.53
CA GLU A 445 -3.47 28.41 -50.30
C GLU A 445 -2.35 29.09 -51.13
N ALA A 446 -1.49 28.27 -51.77
CA ALA A 446 -0.48 28.51 -52.82
C ALA A 446 0.07 29.93 -53.12
N ASP A 447 1.40 30.07 -53.01
CA ASP A 447 2.34 30.35 -54.12
C ASP A 447 3.74 29.78 -53.77
#